data_AF-A0A081AR97-F1
#
_entry.id   AF-A0A081AR97-F1
#
_cell.length_a   1.000
_cell.length_b   1.000
_cell.length_c   1.000
_cell.angle_alpha   90.00
_cell.angle_beta   90.00
_cell.angle_gamma   90.00
#
_symmetry.space_group_name_H-M   'P 1'
#
loop_
_entity.id
_entity.type
_entity.pdbx_description
1 polymer ?
#
loop_
_entity_poly.entity_id
_entity_poly.type
_entity_poly.pdbx_seq_one_letter_code
_entity_poly.pdbx_strand_id
1 'polypeptide(L)'
;MFIVMLKRWTIEALAAGATDLGYPSVAHGMFSRGAVELVEYFMDSCLAKLRETLIVNTEKLQAMTVAERLKFGVRARLEMLEPVLATWPQGMAIGALPQNAPSTAKRLAMLSDEIWYFAGDKSTDLSWYTKRAILTGIYASTELFMLNDKSPNFQDTWAFLDRRVDETIQLGELPQNLNDVAGMASIGLQSVFSAVTSLAGPLAGQIISNSPLSQVPNPISAVGSVVPPSVVSAVASGMPFNSPASAGSAGHDAMAFKSKDLDEINAELEKLGGADASERRS
;
A
#
# COMPACT_ATOMS: atom_id res chain seq x y z
N MET A 1 3.50 -22.50 6.47
CA MET A 1 2.84 -22.03 5.22
C MET A 1 1.67 -22.94 4.80
N PHE A 2 1.79 -24.27 4.89
CA PHE A 2 0.73 -25.22 4.52
C PHE A 2 -0.58 -25.09 5.34
N ILE A 3 -0.50 -24.66 6.60
CA ILE A 3 -1.67 -24.56 7.50
C ILE A 3 -2.52 -23.32 7.22
N VAL A 4 -1.90 -22.20 6.81
CA VAL A 4 -2.62 -20.95 6.47
C VAL A 4 -3.56 -21.17 5.28
N MET A 5 -3.16 -22.03 4.35
CA MET A 5 -3.97 -22.46 3.21
C MET A 5 -5.29 -23.13 3.63
N LEU A 6 -5.27 -23.87 4.75
CA LEU A 6 -6.41 -24.67 5.22
C LEU A 6 -7.22 -23.97 6.31
N LYS A 7 -6.58 -23.11 7.11
CA LYS A 7 -7.18 -22.50 8.31
C LYS A 7 -7.31 -20.98 8.25
N ARG A 8 -7.03 -20.35 7.10
CA ARG A 8 -7.17 -18.89 6.88
C ARG A 8 -6.26 -18.07 7.82
N TRP A 9 -6.41 -16.75 7.80
CA TRP A 9 -5.66 -15.83 8.67
C TRP A 9 -6.34 -15.70 10.03
N THR A 10 -6.19 -16.72 10.89
CA THR A 10 -6.89 -16.78 12.18
C THR A 10 -6.01 -17.29 13.33
N ILE A 11 -6.51 -17.19 14.56
CA ILE A 11 -5.85 -17.72 15.77
C ILE A 11 -5.81 -19.26 15.73
N GLU A 12 -6.82 -19.91 15.15
CA GLU A 12 -6.83 -21.35 14.97
C GLU A 12 -5.70 -21.81 14.05
N ALA A 13 -5.33 -21.01 13.04
CA ALA A 13 -4.17 -21.30 12.21
C ALA A 13 -2.84 -21.23 13.00
N LEU A 14 -2.73 -20.29 13.94
CA LEU A 14 -1.58 -20.20 14.85
C LEU A 14 -1.55 -21.38 15.83
N ALA A 15 -2.68 -21.73 16.42
CA ALA A 15 -2.81 -22.87 17.34
C ALA A 15 -2.52 -24.21 16.65
N ALA A 16 -3.00 -24.38 15.41
CA ALA A 16 -2.68 -25.53 14.58
C ALA A 16 -1.19 -25.58 14.22
N GLY A 17 -0.59 -24.43 13.87
CA GLY A 17 0.86 -24.33 13.63
C GLY A 17 1.72 -24.70 14.83
N ALA A 18 1.31 -24.31 16.04
CA ALA A 18 1.97 -24.73 17.26
C ALA A 18 1.89 -26.25 17.45
N THR A 19 0.70 -26.82 17.24
CA THR A 19 0.44 -28.27 17.39
C THR A 19 1.26 -29.10 16.41
N ASP A 20 1.37 -28.65 15.15
CA ASP A 20 2.16 -29.33 14.11
C ASP A 20 3.68 -29.36 14.43
N LEU A 21 4.16 -28.40 15.22
CA LEU A 21 5.54 -28.35 15.71
C LEU A 21 5.74 -29.07 17.06
N GLY A 22 4.70 -29.75 17.57
CA GLY A 22 4.74 -30.46 18.85
C GLY A 22 4.52 -29.56 20.08
N TYR A 23 4.13 -28.30 19.90
CA TYR A 23 3.79 -27.40 21.00
C TYR A 23 2.28 -27.46 21.35
N PRO A 24 1.89 -27.14 22.59
CA PRO A 24 0.49 -27.02 22.96
C PRO A 24 -0.23 -25.92 22.16
N SER A 25 -1.50 -26.13 21.83
CA SER A 25 -2.32 -25.13 21.10
C SER A 25 -2.37 -23.77 21.80
N VAL A 26 -2.37 -23.74 23.13
CA VAL A 26 -2.35 -22.52 23.96
C VAL A 26 -1.11 -21.65 23.73
N ALA A 27 -0.05 -22.16 23.09
CA ALA A 27 1.10 -21.36 22.67
C ALA A 27 0.71 -20.22 21.71
N HIS A 28 -0.46 -20.28 21.06
CA HIS A 28 -1.00 -19.15 20.31
C HIS A 28 -1.14 -17.87 21.17
N GLY A 29 -1.21 -17.99 22.50
CA GLY A 29 -1.29 -16.87 23.43
C GLY A 29 -0.04 -15.98 23.45
N MET A 30 1.07 -16.43 22.86
CA MET A 30 2.27 -15.61 22.66
C MET A 30 2.05 -14.49 21.62
N PHE A 31 1.05 -14.63 20.75
CA PHE A 31 0.70 -13.64 19.73
C PHE A 31 -0.38 -12.68 20.27
N SER A 32 0.08 -11.64 20.98
CA SER A 32 -0.78 -10.68 21.70
C SER A 32 -1.83 -9.96 20.83
N ARG A 33 -1.51 -9.71 19.56
CA ARG A 33 -2.38 -9.05 18.58
C ARG A 33 -3.14 -10.06 17.70
N GLY A 34 -2.92 -11.36 17.90
CA GLY A 34 -3.62 -12.44 17.21
C GLY A 34 -3.25 -12.56 15.73
N ALA A 35 -4.26 -12.72 14.88
CA ALA A 35 -4.09 -13.08 13.46
C ALA A 35 -3.28 -12.07 12.62
N VAL A 36 -3.22 -10.79 13.03
CA VAL A 36 -2.41 -9.79 12.31
C VAL A 36 -0.91 -10.09 12.41
N GLU A 37 -0.42 -10.66 13.52
CA GLU A 37 1.01 -11.00 13.64
C GLU A 37 1.41 -12.05 12.62
N LEU A 38 0.49 -12.94 12.25
CA LEU A 38 0.69 -13.92 11.18
C LEU A 38 0.75 -13.26 9.80
N VAL A 39 -0.13 -12.27 9.53
CA VAL A 39 -0.11 -11.48 8.28
C VAL A 39 1.19 -10.70 8.17
N GLU A 40 1.59 -10.01 9.24
CA GLU A 40 2.82 -9.24 9.31
C GLU A 40 4.06 -10.12 9.12
N TYR A 41 4.10 -11.28 9.78
CA TYR A 41 5.16 -12.26 9.60
C TYR A 41 5.26 -12.76 8.16
N PHE A 42 4.12 -13.01 7.50
CA PHE A 42 4.10 -13.41 6.10
C PHE A 42 4.63 -12.29 5.19
N MET A 43 4.21 -11.04 5.40
CA MET A 43 4.72 -9.89 4.64
C MET A 43 6.24 -9.73 4.81
N ASP A 44 6.76 -9.90 6.03
CA ASP A 44 8.19 -9.82 6.32
C ASP A 44 8.98 -10.96 5.70
N SER A 45 8.43 -12.17 5.74
CA SER A 45 9.01 -13.35 5.09
C SER A 45 9.09 -13.17 3.57
N CYS A 46 8.04 -12.62 2.95
CA CYS A 46 8.04 -12.28 1.53
C CYS A 46 9.06 -11.19 1.20
N LEU A 47 9.21 -10.17 2.05
CA LEU A 47 10.20 -9.11 1.84
C LEU A 47 11.64 -9.66 1.92
N ALA A 48 11.92 -10.51 2.91
CA ALA A 48 13.23 -11.16 3.05
C ALA A 48 13.55 -12.03 1.82
N LYS A 49 12.58 -12.85 1.38
CA LYS A 49 12.72 -13.68 0.18
C LYS A 49 12.88 -12.84 -1.10
N LEU A 50 12.20 -11.69 -1.17
CA LEU A 50 12.34 -10.77 -2.31
C LEU A 50 13.77 -10.23 -2.36
N ARG A 51 14.31 -9.77 -1.23
CA ARG A 51 15.69 -9.32 -1.13
C ARG A 51 16.67 -10.38 -1.60
N GLU A 52 16.53 -11.63 -1.14
CA GLU A 52 17.35 -12.75 -1.62
C GLU A 52 17.24 -12.94 -3.13
N THR A 53 16.01 -12.90 -3.66
CA THR A 53 15.75 -13.04 -5.10
C THR A 53 16.42 -11.92 -5.91
N LEU A 54 16.35 -10.68 -5.43
CA LEU A 54 16.97 -9.53 -6.08
C LEU A 54 18.50 -9.62 -6.04
N ILE A 55 19.09 -10.04 -4.90
CA ILE A 55 20.53 -10.25 -4.75
C ILE A 55 21.03 -11.30 -5.74
N VAL A 56 20.38 -12.47 -5.79
CA VAL A 56 20.78 -13.56 -6.70
C VAL A 56 20.67 -13.15 -8.16
N ASN A 57 19.72 -12.27 -8.50
CA ASN A 57 19.53 -11.79 -9.87
C ASN A 57 20.27 -10.48 -10.17
N THR A 58 21.19 -10.02 -9.33
CA THR A 58 21.85 -8.71 -9.48
C THR A 58 22.50 -8.53 -10.86
N GLU A 59 23.25 -9.51 -11.35
CA GLU A 59 23.90 -9.43 -12.67
C GLU A 59 22.88 -9.28 -13.82
N LYS A 60 21.79 -10.04 -13.74
CA LYS A 60 20.69 -9.96 -14.71
C LYS A 60 19.99 -8.61 -14.65
N LEU A 61 19.75 -8.10 -13.45
CA LEU A 61 19.12 -6.80 -13.24
C LEU A 61 20.00 -5.67 -13.78
N GLN A 62 21.32 -5.75 -13.64
CA GLN A 62 22.24 -4.75 -14.18
C GLN A 62 22.16 -4.60 -15.71
N ALA A 63 21.84 -5.68 -16.43
CA ALA A 63 21.64 -5.65 -17.88
C ALA A 63 20.27 -5.08 -18.31
N MET A 64 19.32 -4.92 -17.38
CA MET A 64 17.97 -4.40 -17.63
C MET A 64 17.88 -2.88 -17.47
N THR A 65 16.91 -2.28 -18.12
CA THR A 65 16.46 -0.91 -17.87
C THR A 65 15.84 -0.77 -16.47
N VAL A 66 15.77 0.46 -15.95
CA VAL A 66 15.13 0.72 -14.65
C VAL A 66 13.66 0.24 -14.64
N ALA A 67 12.94 0.45 -15.75
CA ALA A 67 11.57 -0.03 -15.94
C ALA A 67 11.44 -1.53 -15.73
N GLU A 68 12.30 -2.31 -16.40
CA GLU A 68 12.31 -3.76 -16.33
C GLU A 68 12.70 -4.26 -14.95
N ARG A 69 13.61 -3.57 -14.25
CA ARG A 69 13.96 -3.89 -12.85
C ARG A 69 12.78 -3.70 -11.91
N LEU A 70 12.02 -2.60 -12.06
CA LEU A 70 10.80 -2.36 -11.27
C LEU A 70 9.74 -3.43 -11.54
N LYS A 71 9.49 -3.73 -12.82
CA LYS A 71 8.56 -4.79 -13.25
C LYS A 71 8.98 -6.14 -12.65
N PHE A 72 10.27 -6.47 -12.71
CA PHE A 72 10.81 -7.70 -12.12
C PHE A 72 10.57 -7.75 -10.61
N GLY A 73 10.90 -6.69 -9.87
CA GLY A 73 10.73 -6.66 -8.41
C GLY A 73 9.27 -6.80 -7.97
N VAL A 74 8.37 -6.06 -8.62
CA VAL A 74 6.92 -6.14 -8.32
C VAL A 74 6.38 -7.54 -8.65
N ARG A 75 6.72 -8.08 -9.82
CA ARG A 75 6.31 -9.43 -10.24
C ARG A 75 6.83 -10.50 -9.28
N ALA A 76 8.13 -10.48 -8.97
CA ALA A 76 8.74 -11.43 -8.05
C ALA A 76 8.06 -11.42 -6.68
N ARG A 77 7.66 -10.24 -6.18
CA ARG A 77 6.91 -10.12 -4.93
C ARG A 77 5.50 -10.70 -5.03
N LEU A 78 4.78 -10.43 -6.13
CA LEU A 78 3.40 -10.89 -6.34
C LEU A 78 3.32 -12.40 -6.56
N GLU A 79 4.28 -13.01 -7.24
CA GLU A 79 4.37 -14.47 -7.41
C GLU A 79 4.46 -15.20 -6.06
N MET A 80 4.98 -14.56 -5.00
CA MET A 80 4.99 -15.13 -3.64
C MET A 80 3.59 -15.23 -3.00
N LEU A 81 2.60 -14.52 -3.53
CA LEU A 81 1.22 -14.59 -3.08
C LEU A 81 0.46 -15.77 -3.67
N GLU A 82 0.93 -16.36 -4.77
CA GLU A 82 0.24 -17.43 -5.50
C GLU A 82 -0.25 -18.56 -4.60
N PRO A 83 0.54 -19.08 -3.63
CA PRO A 83 0.04 -20.11 -2.73
C PRO A 83 -1.14 -19.59 -1.92
N VAL A 84 -1.02 -18.42 -1.29
CA VAL A 84 -2.01 -17.91 -0.33
C VAL A 84 -3.14 -17.09 -0.96
N LEU A 85 -3.17 -16.94 -2.29
CA LEU A 85 -4.00 -15.98 -3.01
C LEU A 85 -5.49 -16.12 -2.69
N ALA A 86 -5.97 -17.36 -2.53
CA ALA A 86 -7.37 -17.65 -2.20
C ALA A 86 -7.81 -17.09 -0.82
N THR A 87 -6.86 -16.92 0.11
CA THR A 87 -7.12 -16.41 1.46
C THR A 87 -6.59 -14.99 1.66
N TRP A 88 -5.75 -14.49 0.74
CA TRP A 88 -5.09 -13.18 0.84
C TRP A 88 -6.05 -11.99 1.03
N PRO A 89 -7.24 -11.94 0.41
CA PRO A 89 -8.19 -10.85 0.66
C PRO A 89 -8.55 -10.67 2.15
N GLN A 90 -8.62 -11.75 2.91
CA GLN A 90 -8.84 -11.68 4.36
C GLN A 90 -7.62 -11.12 5.09
N GLY A 91 -6.40 -11.50 4.70
CA GLY A 91 -5.17 -10.95 5.26
C GLY A 91 -5.06 -9.44 4.99
N MET A 92 -5.38 -9.01 3.77
CA MET A 92 -5.45 -7.60 3.40
C MET A 92 -6.47 -6.84 4.25
N ALA A 93 -7.68 -7.40 4.45
CA ALA A 93 -8.70 -6.79 5.29
C ALA A 93 -8.23 -6.61 6.75
N ILE A 94 -7.52 -7.60 7.32
CA ILE A 94 -6.94 -7.52 8.67
C ILE A 94 -5.87 -6.43 8.74
N GLY A 95 -5.00 -6.34 7.74
CA GLY A 95 -3.95 -5.31 7.66
C GLY A 95 -4.51 -3.90 7.46
N ALA A 96 -5.64 -3.76 6.78
CA ALA A 96 -6.30 -2.48 6.51
C ALA A 96 -7.08 -1.92 7.72
N LEU A 97 -7.28 -2.69 8.79
CA LEU A 97 -7.93 -2.19 10.01
C LEU A 97 -7.15 -1.00 10.59
N PRO A 98 -7.81 0.04 11.13
CA PRO A 98 -7.14 1.27 11.58
C PRO A 98 -5.96 1.05 12.54
N GLN A 99 -6.07 0.06 13.44
CA GLN A 99 -5.03 -0.31 14.40
C GLN A 99 -3.81 -0.99 13.77
N ASN A 100 -3.95 -1.56 12.57
CA ASN A 100 -2.92 -2.31 11.84
C ASN A 100 -2.43 -1.56 10.59
N ALA A 101 -3.18 -0.56 10.13
CA ALA A 101 -2.85 0.19 8.92
C ALA A 101 -1.46 0.85 8.98
N PRO A 102 -1.01 1.45 10.11
CA PRO A 102 0.34 2.02 10.19
C PRO A 102 1.45 0.98 10.00
N SER A 103 1.33 -0.21 10.61
CA SER A 103 2.33 -1.27 10.46
C SER A 103 2.34 -1.84 9.04
N THR A 104 1.16 -2.04 8.45
CA THR A 104 1.00 -2.49 7.06
C THR A 104 1.60 -1.47 6.08
N ALA A 105 1.31 -0.18 6.26
CA ALA A 105 1.85 0.90 5.42
C ALA A 105 3.38 0.96 5.50
N LYS A 106 3.96 0.80 6.69
CA LYS A 106 5.42 0.71 6.87
C LYS A 106 6.01 -0.43 6.04
N ARG A 107 5.39 -1.61 6.03
CA ARG A 107 5.86 -2.77 5.25
C ARG A 107 5.77 -2.55 3.75
N LEU A 108 4.69 -1.91 3.28
CA LEU A 108 4.57 -1.51 1.87
C LEU A 108 5.62 -0.47 1.47
N ALA A 109 5.92 0.49 2.36
CA ALA A 109 6.98 1.45 2.13
C ALA A 109 8.37 0.79 2.06
N MET A 110 8.66 -0.17 2.96
CA MET A 110 9.91 -0.95 2.92
C MET A 110 10.02 -1.79 1.66
N LEU A 111 8.91 -2.39 1.19
CA LEU A 111 8.88 -3.12 -0.08
C LEU A 111 9.23 -2.22 -1.27
N SER A 112 8.61 -1.04 -1.33
CA SER A 112 8.85 -0.05 -2.38
C SER A 112 10.31 0.43 -2.36
N ASP A 113 10.85 0.69 -1.16
CA ASP A 113 12.24 1.08 -0.94
C ASP A 113 13.22 0.00 -1.44
N GLU A 114 12.98 -1.26 -1.09
CA GLU A 114 13.82 -2.39 -1.50
C GLU A 114 13.88 -2.53 -3.02
N ILE A 115 12.73 -2.47 -3.70
CA ILE A 115 12.67 -2.59 -5.16
C ILE A 115 13.40 -1.41 -5.82
N TRP A 116 13.23 -0.18 -5.32
CA TRP A 116 13.94 0.99 -5.86
C TRP A 116 15.44 0.93 -5.62
N TYR A 117 15.87 0.42 -4.46
CA TYR A 117 17.28 0.21 -4.15
C TYR A 117 17.94 -0.70 -5.19
N PHE A 118 17.35 -1.86 -5.48
CA PHE A 118 17.86 -2.78 -6.51
C PHE A 118 17.63 -2.30 -7.96
N ALA A 119 16.67 -1.40 -8.19
CA ALA A 119 16.52 -0.74 -9.48
C ALA A 119 17.67 0.25 -9.77
N GLY A 120 18.46 0.62 -8.75
CA GLY A 120 19.60 1.53 -8.86
C GLY A 120 19.21 2.99 -8.68
N ASP A 121 18.16 3.27 -7.92
CA ASP A 121 17.74 4.64 -7.61
C ASP A 121 18.84 5.42 -6.89
N LYS A 122 19.15 6.62 -7.40
CA LYS A 122 20.07 7.58 -6.77
C LYS A 122 19.36 8.87 -6.36
N SER A 123 18.03 8.88 -6.41
CA SER A 123 17.24 10.07 -6.08
C SER A 123 17.39 10.46 -4.62
N THR A 124 17.60 11.76 -4.39
CA THR A 124 17.48 12.41 -3.09
C THR A 124 16.22 13.30 -3.06
N ASP A 125 15.80 13.68 -1.86
CA ASP A 125 14.79 14.72 -1.62
C ASP A 125 13.36 14.37 -2.10
N LEU A 126 12.60 15.34 -2.65
CA LEU A 126 11.19 15.16 -3.04
C LEU A 126 10.98 14.02 -4.05
N SER A 127 11.95 13.81 -4.96
CA SER A 127 11.89 12.75 -5.95
C SER A 127 11.88 11.36 -5.34
N TRP A 128 12.52 11.18 -4.17
CA TRP A 128 12.55 9.94 -3.41
C TRP A 128 11.17 9.54 -2.89
N TYR A 129 10.43 10.49 -2.32
CA TYR A 129 9.08 10.28 -1.77
C TYR A 129 8.07 9.99 -2.89
N THR A 130 8.12 10.78 -3.96
CA THR A 130 7.22 10.59 -5.11
C THR A 130 7.42 9.23 -5.77
N LYS A 131 8.67 8.81 -6.01
CA LYS A 131 8.97 7.48 -6.59
C LYS A 131 8.42 6.33 -5.75
N ARG A 132 8.58 6.41 -4.42
CA ARG A 132 8.07 5.38 -3.49
C ARG A 132 6.56 5.35 -3.43
N ALA A 133 5.92 6.52 -3.39
CA ALA A 133 4.46 6.61 -3.42
C ALA A 133 3.88 6.01 -4.70
N ILE A 134 4.46 6.33 -5.85
CA ILE A 134 4.03 5.79 -7.14
C ILE A 134 4.21 4.27 -7.19
N LEU A 135 5.40 3.75 -6.84
CA LEU A 135 5.64 2.31 -6.89
C LEU A 135 4.74 1.54 -5.92
N THR A 136 4.48 2.08 -4.73
CA THR A 136 3.50 1.51 -3.79
C THR A 136 2.09 1.48 -4.40
N GLY A 137 1.68 2.53 -5.11
CA GLY A 137 0.41 2.56 -5.84
C GLY A 137 0.33 1.54 -6.98
N ILE A 138 1.41 1.38 -7.74
CA ILE A 138 1.53 0.34 -8.78
C ILE A 138 1.41 -1.05 -8.15
N TYR A 139 2.14 -1.31 -7.07
CA TYR A 139 2.07 -2.58 -6.35
C TYR A 139 0.65 -2.86 -5.86
N ALA A 140 0.04 -1.93 -5.14
CA ALA A 140 -1.28 -2.12 -4.55
C ALA A 140 -2.38 -2.33 -5.59
N SER A 141 -2.35 -1.57 -6.70
CA SER A 141 -3.31 -1.73 -7.79
C SER A 141 -3.12 -3.04 -8.55
N THR A 142 -1.87 -3.48 -8.76
CA THR A 142 -1.56 -4.76 -9.43
C THR A 142 -1.92 -5.94 -8.53
N GLU A 143 -1.66 -5.85 -7.22
CA GLU A 143 -2.06 -6.85 -6.24
C GLU A 143 -3.58 -7.04 -6.23
N LEU A 144 -4.35 -5.94 -6.21
CA LEU A 144 -5.80 -6.00 -6.27
C LEU A 144 -6.33 -6.57 -7.59
N PHE A 145 -5.65 -6.27 -8.70
CA PHE A 145 -5.98 -6.86 -10.01
C PHE A 145 -5.75 -8.38 -9.99
N MET A 146 -4.61 -8.83 -9.46
CA MET A 146 -4.23 -10.24 -9.38
C MET A 146 -5.24 -11.09 -8.61
N LEU A 147 -5.90 -10.55 -7.59
CA LEU A 147 -6.94 -11.26 -6.82
C LEU A 147 -8.11 -11.75 -7.68
N ASN A 148 -8.42 -11.02 -8.75
CA ASN A 148 -9.56 -11.30 -9.64
C ASN A 148 -9.14 -11.93 -10.97
N ASP A 149 -7.85 -11.99 -11.25
CA ASP A 149 -7.31 -12.54 -12.50
C ASP A 149 -7.53 -14.07 -12.57
N LYS A 150 -8.08 -14.52 -13.70
CA LYS A 150 -8.31 -15.94 -14.03
C LYS A 150 -7.57 -16.37 -15.30
N SER A 151 -6.75 -15.48 -15.86
CA SER A 151 -5.91 -15.79 -17.01
C SER A 151 -4.83 -16.81 -16.64
N PRO A 152 -4.38 -17.65 -17.60
CA PRO A 152 -3.35 -18.63 -17.35
C PRO A 152 -2.05 -17.95 -16.89
N ASN A 153 -1.50 -18.39 -15.75
CA ASN A 153 -0.27 -17.84 -15.15
C ASN A 153 -0.30 -16.31 -14.92
N PHE A 154 -1.49 -15.73 -14.66
CA PHE A 154 -1.67 -14.30 -14.38
C PHE A 154 -1.20 -13.35 -15.50
N GLN A 155 -1.30 -13.78 -16.77
CA GLN A 155 -0.88 -12.98 -17.92
C GLN A 155 -1.52 -11.60 -17.96
N ASP A 156 -2.80 -11.49 -17.61
CA ASP A 156 -3.51 -10.20 -17.58
C ASP A 156 -2.97 -9.28 -16.48
N THR A 157 -2.59 -9.84 -15.32
CA THR A 157 -1.92 -9.11 -14.23
C THR A 157 -0.57 -8.56 -14.69
N TRP A 158 0.22 -9.35 -15.43
CA TRP A 158 1.53 -8.91 -15.91
C TRP A 158 1.41 -7.83 -16.98
N ALA A 159 0.43 -7.96 -17.90
CA ALA A 159 0.10 -6.92 -18.87
C ALA A 159 -0.44 -5.64 -18.19
N PHE A 160 -1.15 -5.76 -17.07
CA PHE A 160 -1.55 -4.61 -16.26
C PHE A 160 -0.34 -3.92 -15.62
N LEU A 161 0.57 -4.69 -15.01
CA LEU A 161 1.81 -4.18 -14.41
C LEU A 161 2.66 -3.43 -15.44
N ASP A 162 2.83 -4.01 -16.63
CA ASP A 162 3.61 -3.41 -17.71
C ASP A 162 3.11 -2.01 -18.04
N ARG A 163 1.81 -1.87 -18.30
CA ARG A 163 1.18 -0.57 -18.59
C ARG A 163 1.36 0.45 -17.47
N ARG A 164 1.21 0.04 -16.21
CA ARG A 164 1.34 0.94 -15.04
C ARG A 164 2.76 1.48 -14.85
N VAL A 165 3.76 0.64 -15.09
CA VAL A 165 5.17 1.06 -15.02
C VAL A 165 5.50 1.97 -16.22
N ASP A 166 5.03 1.63 -17.42
CA ASP A 166 5.31 2.43 -18.62
C ASP A 166 4.66 3.83 -18.55
N GLU A 167 3.43 3.93 -18.02
CA GLU A 167 2.76 5.22 -17.75
C GLU A 167 3.55 6.09 -16.76
N THR A 168 4.19 5.47 -15.76
CA THR A 168 4.98 6.20 -14.77
C THR A 168 6.25 6.78 -15.36
N ILE A 169 6.88 6.06 -16.29
CA ILE A 169 8.09 6.54 -16.97
C ILE A 169 7.74 7.74 -17.87
N GLN A 170 6.63 7.65 -18.60
CA GLN A 170 6.14 8.76 -19.43
C GLN A 170 5.80 10.01 -18.59
N LEU A 171 5.25 9.83 -17.39
CA LEU A 171 4.99 10.93 -16.46
C LEU A 171 6.29 11.53 -15.87
N GLY A 172 7.33 10.71 -15.66
CA GLY A 172 8.65 11.16 -15.22
C GLY A 172 9.46 11.90 -16.30
N GLU A 173 9.12 11.69 -17.57
CA GLU A 173 9.69 12.41 -18.72
C GLU A 173 8.98 13.74 -19.04
N LEU A 174 7.92 14.10 -18.31
CA LEU A 174 7.35 15.43 -18.41
C LEU A 174 8.42 16.47 -18.02
N PRO A 175 8.73 17.44 -18.90
CA PRO A 175 9.79 18.40 -18.64
C PRO A 175 9.52 19.14 -17.32
N GLN A 176 10.52 19.19 -16.44
CA GLN A 176 10.49 20.06 -15.24
C GLN A 176 10.50 21.57 -15.57
N ASN A 177 10.30 21.94 -16.84
CA ASN A 177 10.08 23.31 -17.24
C ASN A 177 8.68 23.74 -16.78
N LEU A 178 8.62 24.28 -15.57
CA LEU A 178 7.46 24.95 -14.99
C LEU A 178 6.88 26.05 -15.91
N ASN A 179 7.64 26.51 -16.91
CA ASN A 179 7.21 27.51 -17.88
C ASN A 179 6.30 26.95 -19.00
N ASP A 180 6.35 25.66 -19.33
CA ASP A 180 5.49 25.06 -20.37
C ASP A 180 4.22 24.39 -19.81
N VAL A 181 4.21 24.05 -18.51
CA VAL A 181 3.05 23.44 -17.84
C VAL A 181 1.94 24.46 -17.55
N ALA A 182 2.26 25.76 -17.49
CA ALA A 182 1.26 26.81 -17.33
C ALA A 182 0.25 26.89 -18.48
N GLY A 183 0.61 26.42 -19.68
CA GLY A 183 -0.28 26.38 -20.85
C GLY A 183 -1.15 25.12 -20.96
N MET A 184 -0.77 24.02 -20.30
CA MET A 184 -1.43 22.70 -20.43
C MET A 184 -2.27 22.29 -19.21
N ALA A 185 -2.14 22.98 -18.08
CA ALA A 185 -2.91 22.70 -16.86
C ALA A 185 -4.42 23.01 -16.98
N SER A 186 -4.87 23.76 -18.00
CA SER A 186 -6.29 24.08 -18.20
C SER A 186 -7.06 23.05 -19.03
N ILE A 187 -6.39 22.11 -19.71
CA ILE A 187 -7.04 21.18 -20.64
C ILE A 187 -7.02 19.72 -20.13
N GLY A 188 -6.05 19.33 -19.30
CA GLY A 188 -5.87 17.92 -18.89
C GLY A 188 -6.60 17.47 -17.60
N LEU A 189 -6.99 18.38 -16.71
CA LEU A 189 -7.43 18.00 -15.36
C LEU A 189 -8.93 17.65 -15.24
N GLN A 190 -9.73 17.87 -16.29
CA GLN A 190 -11.18 17.56 -16.25
C GLN A 190 -11.52 16.13 -16.69
N SER A 191 -10.63 15.44 -17.43
CA SER A 191 -10.93 14.11 -17.98
C SER A 191 -10.67 12.96 -17.02
N VAL A 192 -9.75 13.10 -16.07
CA VAL A 192 -9.39 12.00 -15.15
C VAL A 192 -10.39 11.84 -13.99
N PHE A 193 -11.06 12.92 -13.57
CA PHE A 193 -12.07 12.85 -12.50
C PHE A 193 -13.45 12.33 -12.96
N SER A 194 -13.69 12.23 -14.27
CA SER A 194 -14.97 11.72 -14.81
C SER A 194 -14.97 10.20 -15.06
N ALA A 195 -13.81 9.53 -14.96
CA ALA A 195 -13.70 8.08 -15.14
C ALA A 195 -14.06 7.27 -13.87
N VAL A 196 -14.09 7.91 -12.69
CA VAL A 196 -14.47 7.24 -11.43
C VAL A 196 -15.99 7.25 -11.21
N THR A 197 -16.74 8.19 -11.80
CA THR A 197 -18.21 8.25 -11.67
C THR A 197 -18.95 7.34 -12.66
N SER A 198 -18.32 6.90 -13.75
CA SER A 198 -18.95 6.03 -14.75
C SER A 198 -18.94 4.53 -14.41
N LEU A 199 -18.14 4.10 -13.42
CA LEU A 199 -18.09 2.69 -12.98
C LEU A 199 -19.02 2.36 -11.80
N ALA A 200 -19.69 3.35 -11.20
CA ALA A 200 -20.73 3.14 -10.19
C ALA A 200 -22.16 3.07 -10.78
N GLY A 201 -22.32 3.25 -12.11
CA GLY A 201 -23.60 3.55 -12.76
C GLY A 201 -24.54 2.37 -13.07
N PRO A 202 -24.11 1.26 -13.70
CA PRO A 202 -25.08 0.24 -14.13
C PRO A 202 -24.97 -1.14 -13.44
N LEU A 203 -24.46 -1.23 -12.21
CA LEU A 203 -24.54 -2.48 -11.43
C LEU A 203 -25.62 -2.49 -10.34
N ALA A 204 -26.25 -1.35 -10.04
CA ALA A 204 -27.35 -1.28 -9.07
C ALA A 204 -28.74 -1.60 -9.67
N GLY A 205 -28.87 -1.71 -11.00
CA GLY A 205 -30.18 -1.75 -11.67
C GLY A 205 -30.66 -3.08 -12.25
N GLN A 206 -29.81 -4.12 -12.35
CA GLN A 206 -30.14 -5.33 -13.13
C GLN A 206 -30.16 -6.66 -12.36
N ILE A 207 -29.94 -6.65 -11.04
CA ILE A 207 -30.00 -7.89 -10.23
C ILE A 207 -31.31 -8.02 -9.43
N ILE A 208 -32.16 -6.98 -9.37
CA ILE A 208 -33.41 -7.01 -8.57
C ILE A 208 -34.62 -7.52 -9.37
N SER A 209 -34.56 -7.67 -10.70
CA SER A 209 -35.77 -7.96 -11.49
C SER A 209 -36.18 -9.43 -11.63
N ASN A 210 -35.38 -10.43 -11.22
CA ASN A 210 -35.70 -11.84 -11.48
C ASN A 210 -35.38 -12.81 -10.32
N SER A 211 -35.91 -12.57 -9.11
CA SER A 211 -35.88 -13.60 -8.05
C SER A 211 -37.16 -13.60 -7.20
N PRO A 212 -37.81 -14.75 -7.00
CA PRO A 212 -39.09 -14.87 -6.33
C PRO A 212 -38.91 -14.97 -4.81
N LEU A 213 -38.62 -13.85 -4.14
CA LEU A 213 -38.63 -13.77 -2.66
C LEU A 213 -39.21 -12.45 -2.15
N SER A 214 -40.37 -12.05 -2.70
CA SER A 214 -41.14 -10.86 -2.29
C SER A 214 -41.99 -11.07 -1.02
N GLN A 215 -41.70 -12.06 -0.18
CA GLN A 215 -42.52 -12.36 1.01
C GLN A 215 -41.72 -12.71 2.27
N VAL A 216 -40.75 -11.86 2.64
CA VAL A 216 -40.20 -11.88 4.01
C VAL A 216 -40.32 -10.46 4.60
N PRO A 217 -40.99 -10.27 5.75
CA PRO A 217 -41.09 -8.97 6.40
C PRO A 217 -39.71 -8.43 6.82
N ASN A 218 -39.46 -7.15 6.56
CA ASN A 218 -38.21 -6.45 6.84
C ASN A 218 -37.99 -6.26 8.37
N PRO A 219 -36.84 -6.65 8.96
CA PRO A 219 -36.50 -6.39 10.36
C PRO A 219 -35.94 -4.96 10.63
N ILE A 220 -35.96 -4.06 9.64
CA ILE A 220 -35.44 -2.68 9.75
C ILE A 220 -36.51 -1.72 10.31
N SER A 221 -37.22 -2.14 11.35
CA SER A 221 -37.98 -1.23 12.23
C SER A 221 -37.37 -1.17 13.64
N ALA A 222 -36.23 -1.83 13.87
CA ALA A 222 -35.67 -2.01 15.21
C ALA A 222 -34.30 -1.36 15.49
N VAL A 223 -33.71 -0.57 14.58
CA VAL A 223 -32.42 0.11 14.86
C VAL A 223 -32.46 1.56 14.42
N GLY A 224 -33.23 2.36 15.17
CA GLY A 224 -33.00 3.79 15.26
C GLY A 224 -31.91 4.09 16.30
N SER A 225 -31.14 5.15 16.05
CA SER A 225 -30.30 5.90 17.00
C SER A 225 -28.85 5.47 17.26
N VAL A 226 -27.91 5.68 16.32
CA VAL A 226 -26.52 6.10 16.68
C VAL A 226 -25.79 6.87 15.55
N VAL A 227 -26.27 8.03 15.08
CA VAL A 227 -25.38 9.01 14.40
C VAL A 227 -25.91 10.45 14.65
N PRO A 228 -25.09 11.38 15.19
CA PRO A 228 -25.49 12.77 15.36
C PRO A 228 -25.68 13.54 14.03
N PRO A 229 -26.65 14.46 13.93
CA PRO A 229 -26.98 15.21 12.69
C PRO A 229 -25.88 16.10 12.11
N SER A 230 -24.79 16.36 12.84
CA SER A 230 -23.68 17.21 12.39
C SER A 230 -22.79 16.55 11.33
N VAL A 231 -22.77 15.21 11.26
CA VAL A 231 -21.92 14.47 10.31
C VAL A 231 -22.58 14.40 8.92
N VAL A 232 -23.92 14.41 8.87
CA VAL A 232 -24.69 14.27 7.62
C VAL A 232 -24.76 15.59 6.84
N SER A 233 -24.71 16.73 7.51
CA SER A 233 -24.78 18.05 6.84
C SER A 233 -23.44 18.53 6.25
N ALA A 234 -22.29 18.03 6.75
CA ALA A 234 -20.97 18.51 6.31
C ALA A 234 -20.53 17.94 4.96
N VAL A 235 -21.13 16.83 4.52
CA VAL A 235 -20.78 16.15 3.25
C VAL A 235 -21.63 16.61 2.07
N ALA A 236 -22.75 17.31 2.31
CA ALA A 236 -23.75 17.63 1.28
C ALA A 236 -23.58 19.01 0.62
N SER A 237 -22.70 19.89 1.15
CA SER A 237 -22.62 21.28 0.70
C SER A 237 -21.19 21.65 0.29
N GLY A 238 -20.86 21.47 -0.99
CA GLY A 238 -19.54 21.82 -1.53
C GLY A 238 -19.28 23.34 -1.61
N MET A 239 -18.21 23.79 -0.95
CA MET A 239 -17.44 25.06 -1.07
C MET A 239 -18.18 26.40 -0.77
N PRO A 240 -17.53 27.55 -0.43
CA PRO A 240 -16.10 27.88 -0.33
C PRO A 240 -15.65 28.47 1.04
N PHE A 241 -14.35 28.42 1.37
CA PHE A 241 -13.79 29.14 2.53
C PHE A 241 -13.58 30.62 2.19
N ASN A 242 -14.39 31.50 2.78
CA ASN A 242 -14.16 32.95 2.82
C ASN A 242 -14.08 33.40 4.28
N SER A 243 -12.97 34.02 4.66
CA SER A 243 -12.66 34.52 6.00
C SER A 243 -13.44 35.78 6.37
N PRO A 244 -13.62 36.09 7.66
CA PRO A 244 -13.69 37.46 8.15
C PRO A 244 -12.38 37.89 8.85
N ALA A 245 -11.84 39.04 8.44
CA ALA A 245 -10.92 39.86 9.25
C ALA A 245 -11.69 40.41 10.47
N SER A 246 -11.15 40.67 11.67
CA SER A 246 -9.89 41.26 12.17
C SER A 246 -9.92 41.04 13.72
N ALA A 247 -8.89 41.09 14.56
CA ALA A 247 -7.53 41.60 14.56
C ALA A 247 -6.73 40.86 15.67
N GLY A 248 -5.42 40.70 15.50
CA GLY A 248 -4.52 40.19 16.55
C GLY A 248 -3.30 39.47 15.98
N SER A 249 -2.18 40.18 15.86
CA SER A 249 -0.90 39.70 15.35
C SER A 249 -0.28 38.57 16.21
N ALA A 250 0.00 37.39 15.62
CA ALA A 250 1.10 36.51 16.02
C ALA A 250 1.27 35.30 15.06
N GLY A 251 2.45 35.19 14.45
CA GLY A 251 3.19 33.92 14.22
C GLY A 251 2.63 32.86 13.27
N HIS A 252 3.10 32.88 12.02
CA HIS A 252 3.23 31.67 11.18
C HIS A 252 4.26 30.73 11.82
N ASP A 253 3.83 29.59 12.37
CA ASP A 253 4.66 28.37 12.57
C ASP A 253 3.85 27.32 13.34
N ALA A 254 3.17 26.42 12.64
CA ALA A 254 2.73 25.14 13.20
C ALA A 254 2.56 24.13 12.06
N MET A 255 3.33 23.03 12.12
CA MET A 255 3.43 21.91 11.16
C MET A 255 4.53 21.98 10.09
N ALA A 256 5.66 22.63 10.38
CA ALA A 256 6.94 22.32 9.72
C ALA A 256 7.88 21.70 10.77
N PHE A 257 8.36 20.48 10.53
CA PHE A 257 9.43 19.88 11.33
C PHE A 257 10.67 20.79 11.17
N LYS A 258 11.16 21.38 12.27
CA LYS A 258 12.20 22.41 12.19
C LYS A 258 13.53 21.76 11.83
N SER A 259 14.33 22.42 10.99
CA SER A 259 15.67 21.94 10.59
C SER A 259 16.56 21.60 11.78
N LYS A 260 16.34 22.29 12.90
CA LYS A 260 17.05 22.08 14.16
C LYS A 260 16.83 20.68 14.77
N ASP A 261 15.66 20.09 14.53
CA ASP A 261 15.32 18.74 15.01
C ASP A 261 16.06 17.66 14.18
N LEU A 262 16.35 17.94 12.90
CA LEU A 262 17.13 17.05 12.03
C LEU A 262 18.63 17.09 12.36
N ASP A 263 19.16 18.26 12.73
CA ASP A 263 20.55 18.41 13.16
C ASP A 263 20.80 17.72 14.52
N GLU A 264 19.80 17.73 15.41
CA GLU A 264 19.87 17.06 16.72
C GLU A 264 19.81 15.52 16.57
N ILE A 265 18.99 15.02 15.63
CA ILE A 265 18.95 13.60 15.27
C ILE A 265 20.25 13.15 14.59
N ASN A 266 20.83 13.95 13.69
CA ASN A 266 22.11 13.64 13.07
C ASN A 266 23.28 13.67 14.08
N ALA A 267 23.27 14.59 15.04
CA ALA A 267 24.25 14.64 16.11
C ALA A 267 24.16 13.43 17.06
N GLU A 268 22.96 12.91 17.32
CA GLU A 268 22.77 11.66 18.08
C GLU A 268 23.26 10.43 17.28
N LEU A 269 23.06 10.41 15.96
CA LEU A 269 23.54 9.32 15.09
C LEU A 269 25.07 9.30 14.95
N GLU A 270 25.74 10.46 14.89
CA GLU A 270 27.21 10.53 14.93
C GLU A 270 27.79 10.06 16.27
N LYS A 271 27.10 10.37 17.38
CA LYS A 271 27.50 9.94 18.72
C LYS A 271 27.36 8.43 18.92
N LEU A 272 26.45 7.79 18.19
CA LEU A 272 26.23 6.33 18.19
C LEU A 272 27.08 5.59 17.13
N GLY A 273 27.54 6.28 16.08
CA GLY A 273 28.37 5.72 15.01
C GLY A 273 29.89 5.84 15.21
N GLY A 274 30.35 6.58 16.23
CA GLY A 274 31.76 6.87 16.47
C GLY A 274 32.62 5.76 17.11
N ALA A 275 32.12 4.53 17.26
CA ALA A 275 32.81 3.49 18.03
C ALA A 275 33.30 2.26 17.24
N ASP A 276 33.09 2.13 15.92
CA ASP A 276 33.50 0.88 15.24
C ASP A 276 33.83 1.01 13.74
N ALA A 277 34.56 2.06 13.33
CA ALA A 277 34.94 2.25 11.93
C ALA A 277 36.46 2.36 11.66
N SER A 278 37.33 2.26 12.68
CA SER A 278 38.79 2.37 12.47
C SER A 278 39.57 1.04 12.42
N GLU A 279 38.94 -0.13 12.55
CA GLU A 279 39.67 -1.42 12.62
C GLU A 279 39.51 -2.38 11.43
N ARG A 280 38.84 -1.99 10.33
CA ARG A 280 38.69 -2.86 9.14
C ARG A 280 39.37 -2.35 7.86
N ARG A 281 40.59 -1.82 8.00
CA ARG A 281 41.56 -1.72 6.89
C ARG A 281 42.99 -1.91 7.40
N SER A 282 43.40 -3.17 7.47
CA SER A 282 44.80 -3.62 7.37
C SER A 282 44.80 -5.06 6.89
#